data_AF-A0A2M7UR11-F1
#
_entry.id   AF-A0A2M7UR11-F1
#
_cell.length_a   1.000
_cell.length_b   1.000
_cell.length_c   1.000
_cell.angle_alpha   90.00
_cell.angle_beta   90.00
_cell.angle_gamma   90.00
#
_symmetry.space_group_name_H-M   'P 1'
#
loop_
_entity.id
_entity.type
_entity.pdbx_description
1 polymer ?
#
loop_
_entity_poly.entity_id
_entity_poly.type
_entity_poly.pdbx_seq_one_letter_code
_entity_poly.pdbx_strand_id
1 'polypeptide(L)'
;MERRTAQAPAGVTALKIANRTVDDGKTAVDPTDVRAEDLENAELKGKVEGILAIANGDGNKHVPEQEQPVEASKPELTPEQLRKLQTLDEKGHNMNVFGEENGEFIFVSAWRDYKKVSPDHRNIAYDLEGQELAKQYGYNPHGNAVDIIKSIGADLADPKFHEQLRREIAVNGWAWLKTDAATRKTGDAFDGFNDGTTRHAAYFCYADSSFRAALRVSWKA
;
A
#
# COMPACT_ATOMS: atom_id res chain seq x y z
N MET A 1 7.31 -38.88 -22.82
CA MET A 1 6.30 -37.81 -22.85
C MET A 1 6.88 -36.64 -22.07
N GLU A 2 7.64 -35.80 -22.77
CA GLU A 2 8.38 -34.67 -22.17
C GLU A 2 7.42 -33.51 -21.85
N ARG A 3 7.45 -33.03 -20.61
CA ARG A 3 6.72 -31.81 -20.22
C ARG A 3 7.61 -30.61 -20.51
N ARG A 4 7.16 -29.78 -21.46
CA ARG A 4 7.73 -28.46 -21.75
C ARG A 4 7.57 -27.57 -20.52
N THR A 5 8.69 -27.12 -19.96
CA THR A 5 8.77 -26.06 -18.97
C THR A 5 8.38 -24.74 -19.65
N ALA A 6 7.30 -24.12 -19.19
CA ALA A 6 6.93 -22.77 -19.62
C ALA A 6 7.93 -21.77 -19.01
N GLN A 7 8.64 -21.07 -19.88
CA GLN A 7 9.58 -20.02 -19.54
C GLN A 7 8.78 -18.77 -19.13
N ALA A 8 9.05 -18.24 -17.94
CA ALA A 8 8.46 -16.99 -17.46
C ALA A 8 8.90 -15.83 -18.37
N PRO A 9 8.01 -14.86 -18.70
CA PRO A 9 8.41 -13.69 -19.46
C PRO A 9 9.42 -12.86 -18.66
N ALA A 10 10.47 -12.41 -19.35
CA ALA A 10 11.54 -11.60 -18.79
C ALA A 10 11.01 -10.25 -18.27
N GLY A 11 11.43 -9.90 -17.06
CA GLY A 11 11.34 -8.53 -16.53
C GLY A 11 10.27 -8.29 -15.47
N VAL A 12 10.37 -8.95 -14.31
CA VAL A 12 10.02 -8.36 -12.99
C VAL A 12 10.83 -9.10 -11.92
N THR A 13 11.77 -8.43 -11.26
CA THR A 13 12.52 -8.97 -10.12
C THR A 13 11.85 -8.50 -8.84
N ALA A 14 11.23 -9.42 -8.10
CA ALA A 14 10.70 -9.12 -6.77
C ALA A 14 11.83 -9.08 -5.73
N LEU A 15 12.04 -7.93 -5.09
CA LEU A 15 13.00 -7.78 -4.00
C LEU A 15 12.43 -8.34 -2.68
N LYS A 16 13.22 -9.20 -2.04
CA LYS A 16 12.90 -9.94 -0.81
C LYS A 16 13.25 -9.09 0.42
N ILE A 17 12.26 -8.69 1.22
CA ILE A 17 12.46 -7.85 2.42
C ILE A 17 12.93 -8.70 3.60
N ALA A 18 14.08 -8.34 4.19
CA ALA A 18 14.60 -8.89 5.43
C ALA A 18 14.25 -7.99 6.63
N ASN A 19 13.66 -8.58 7.68
CA ASN A 19 13.46 -7.92 8.97
C ASN A 19 14.81 -7.75 9.68
N ARG A 20 15.12 -6.56 10.20
CA ARG A 20 16.27 -6.35 11.09
C ARG A 20 15.86 -5.65 12.38
N THR A 21 16.18 -6.31 13.49
CA THR A 21 16.28 -5.83 14.87
C THR A 21 17.33 -4.72 14.96
N VAL A 22 17.02 -3.67 15.71
CA VAL A 22 17.92 -2.53 15.97
C VAL A 22 18.74 -2.82 17.24
N ASP A 23 20.05 -2.63 17.16
CA ASP A 23 20.99 -2.62 18.29
C ASP A 23 21.63 -1.22 18.36
N ASP A 24 21.73 -0.70 19.57
CA ASP A 24 21.96 0.71 19.89
C ASP A 24 23.44 1.10 19.84
N GLY A 25 23.73 2.22 19.21
CA GLY A 25 24.98 2.93 19.45
C GLY A 25 25.31 4.02 18.44
N LYS A 26 24.95 5.28 18.75
CA LYS A 26 25.93 6.36 19.01
C LYS A 26 25.33 7.78 19.12
N THR A 27 25.97 8.50 20.05
CA THR A 27 26.25 9.95 20.14
C THR A 27 25.08 10.92 20.32
N ALA A 28 25.03 11.49 21.53
CA ALA A 28 24.13 12.55 21.96
C ALA A 28 24.45 13.88 21.27
N VAL A 29 23.43 14.45 20.64
CA VAL A 29 23.35 15.85 20.23
C VAL A 29 22.73 16.63 21.40
N ASP A 30 23.22 17.83 21.69
CA ASP A 30 22.69 18.71 22.74
C ASP A 30 21.18 18.96 22.52
N PRO A 31 20.30 18.53 23.45
CA PRO A 31 18.85 18.49 23.22
C PRO A 31 18.16 19.85 23.33
N THR A 32 18.90 20.95 23.49
CA THR A 32 18.31 22.29 23.72
C THR A 32 18.18 23.17 22.48
N ASP A 33 18.68 22.75 21.31
CA ASP A 33 18.74 23.60 20.10
C ASP A 33 18.03 23.00 18.87
N VAL A 34 17.16 22.01 19.08
CA VAL A 34 16.39 21.38 17.99
C VAL A 34 14.92 21.72 18.14
N ARG A 35 14.34 22.45 17.18
CA ARG A 35 12.90 22.73 17.17
C ARG A 35 12.16 21.42 16.91
N ALA A 36 10.98 21.24 17.51
CA ALA A 36 10.17 20.04 17.31
C ALA A 36 9.90 19.73 15.82
N GLU A 37 9.76 20.78 15.01
CA GLU A 37 9.59 20.72 13.57
C GLU A 37 10.84 20.16 12.85
N ASP A 38 12.03 20.40 13.37
CA ASP A 38 13.29 19.88 12.81
C ASP A 38 13.49 18.39 13.15
N LEU A 39 12.98 17.95 14.31
CA LEU A 39 12.96 16.52 14.69
C LEU A 39 11.95 15.72 13.85
N GLU A 40 10.75 16.28 13.63
CA GLU A 40 9.72 15.66 12.80
C GLU A 40 10.17 15.55 11.34
N ASN A 41 10.80 16.60 10.80
CA ASN A 41 11.38 16.59 9.46
C ASN A 41 12.59 15.64 9.34
N ALA A 42 13.42 15.51 10.38
CA ALA A 42 14.54 14.58 10.40
C ALA A 42 14.08 13.11 10.47
N GLU A 43 13.02 12.83 11.25
CA GLU A 43 12.43 11.50 11.33
C GLU A 43 11.74 11.11 10.01
N LEU A 44 11.00 12.03 9.39
CA LEU A 44 10.42 11.88 8.05
C LEU A 44 11.51 11.65 6.99
N LYS A 45 12.59 12.42 7.04
CA LYS A 45 13.73 12.28 6.12
C LYS A 45 14.42 10.92 6.28
N GLY A 46 14.65 10.48 7.52
CA GLY A 46 15.22 9.16 7.82
C GLY A 46 14.33 8.00 7.35
N LYS A 47 13.00 8.13 7.46
CA LYS A 47 12.04 7.13 6.94
C LYS A 47 12.04 7.09 5.41
N VAL A 48 12.08 8.25 4.74
CA VAL A 48 12.20 8.34 3.27
C VAL A 48 13.51 7.73 2.79
N GLU A 49 14.62 8.00 3.48
CA GLU A 49 15.92 7.39 3.20
C GLU A 49 15.92 5.87 3.42
N GLY A 50 15.23 5.38 4.47
CA GLY A 50 15.04 3.95 4.71
C GLY A 50 14.22 3.24 3.63
N ILE A 51 13.14 3.87 3.15
CA ILE A 51 12.31 3.36 2.05
C ILE A 51 13.11 3.32 0.74
N LEU A 52 13.96 4.32 0.49
CA LEU A 52 14.83 4.37 -0.69
C LEU A 52 15.99 3.36 -0.63
N ALA A 53 16.55 3.09 0.56
CA ALA A 53 17.61 2.08 0.71
C ALA A 53 17.12 0.65 0.42
N ILE A 54 15.85 0.35 0.72
CA ILE A 54 15.23 -0.93 0.37
C ILE A 54 15.03 -1.06 -1.15
N ALA A 55 14.71 0.05 -1.82
CA ALA A 55 14.64 0.08 -3.29
C ALA A 55 16.01 -0.12 -3.97
N ASN A 56 17.10 0.22 -3.29
CA ASN A 56 18.47 0.18 -3.83
C ASN A 56 19.26 -1.12 -3.51
N GLY A 57 18.65 -2.11 -2.84
CA GLY A 57 19.21 -3.47 -2.79
C GLY A 57 20.42 -3.70 -1.87
N ASP A 58 20.67 -2.89 -0.84
CA ASP A 58 21.79 -3.08 0.10
C ASP A 58 21.51 -4.14 1.18
N GLY A 59 21.29 -5.37 0.74
CA GLY A 59 20.98 -6.54 1.57
C GLY A 59 21.63 -7.83 1.10
N ASN A 60 22.97 -7.85 1.05
CA ASN A 60 23.85 -9.04 1.02
C ASN A 60 24.19 -9.69 -0.35
N LYS A 61 25.44 -9.40 -0.77
CA LYS A 61 26.36 -9.99 -1.76
C LYS A 61 26.04 -11.36 -2.41
N HIS A 62 25.80 -11.33 -3.72
CA HIS A 62 26.52 -12.15 -4.73
C HIS A 62 26.46 -11.43 -6.10
N VAL A 63 27.61 -11.17 -6.71
CA VAL A 63 27.78 -10.58 -8.06
C VAL A 63 28.49 -11.65 -8.90
N PRO A 64 27.94 -12.06 -10.07
CA PRO A 64 28.16 -11.32 -11.33
C PRO A 64 26.86 -11.23 -12.16
N GLU A 65 26.55 -10.11 -12.80
CA GLU A 65 27.08 -9.66 -14.08
C GLU A 65 26.59 -8.21 -14.29
N GLN A 66 27.27 -7.43 -15.12
CA GLN A 66 27.22 -5.97 -15.16
C GLN A 66 25.81 -5.35 -15.26
N GLU A 67 25.22 -4.99 -14.13
CA GLU A 67 24.11 -4.03 -14.08
C GLU A 67 24.71 -2.65 -13.82
N GLN A 68 24.61 -1.77 -14.81
CA GLN A 68 24.87 -0.35 -14.60
C GLN A 68 23.92 0.14 -13.50
N PRO A 69 24.39 0.94 -12.53
CA PRO A 69 23.51 1.50 -11.51
C PRO A 69 22.47 2.35 -12.24
N VAL A 70 21.23 1.87 -12.29
CA VAL A 70 20.11 2.72 -12.64
C VAL A 70 20.02 3.69 -11.47
N GLU A 71 20.39 4.96 -11.68
CA GLU A 71 20.10 6.01 -10.71
C GLU A 71 18.57 6.01 -10.50
N ALA A 72 18.12 5.38 -9.42
CA ALA A 72 16.71 5.36 -9.06
C ALA A 72 16.30 6.82 -8.85
N SER A 73 15.53 7.34 -9.81
CA SER A 73 15.07 8.72 -9.81
C SER A 73 14.24 8.94 -8.55
N LYS A 74 14.64 9.90 -7.71
CA LYS A 74 14.02 10.13 -6.40
C LYS A 74 12.69 10.87 -6.61
N PRO A 75 11.54 10.35 -6.11
CA PRO A 75 10.29 11.08 -6.17
C PRO A 75 10.37 12.38 -5.36
N GLU A 76 10.04 13.52 -5.98
CA GLU A 76 9.87 14.79 -5.28
C GLU A 76 8.47 14.85 -4.65
N LEU A 77 8.35 14.28 -3.45
CA LEU A 77 7.11 14.32 -2.68
C LEU A 77 6.91 15.72 -2.08
N THR A 78 5.76 16.35 -2.36
CA THR A 78 5.34 17.56 -1.64
C THR A 78 5.09 17.24 -0.15
N PRO A 79 5.19 18.22 0.76
CA PRO A 79 4.86 18.02 2.17
C PRO A 79 3.44 17.47 2.39
N GLU A 80 2.49 17.82 1.52
CA GLU A 80 1.13 17.28 1.59
C GLU A 80 1.07 15.80 1.23
N GLN A 81 1.78 15.37 0.18
CA GLN A 81 1.87 13.95 -0.20
C GLN A 81 2.60 13.12 0.87
N LEU A 82 3.65 13.67 1.49
CA LEU A 82 4.32 13.03 2.63
C LEU A 82 3.36 12.83 3.81
N ARG A 83 2.58 13.87 4.16
CA ARG A 83 1.58 13.76 5.23
C ARG A 83 0.50 12.72 4.93
N LYS A 84 0.06 12.59 3.67
CA LYS A 84 -0.90 11.56 3.24
C LYS A 84 -0.31 10.15 3.39
N LEU A 85 0.93 9.93 2.93
CA LEU A 85 1.63 8.65 3.11
C LEU A 85 1.78 8.30 4.60
N GLN A 86 2.22 9.27 5.41
CA GLN A 86 2.35 9.09 6.86
C GLN A 86 1.01 8.75 7.51
N THR A 87 -0.08 9.45 7.17
CA THR A 87 -1.42 9.17 7.70
C THR A 87 -1.87 7.74 7.38
N LEU A 88 -1.59 7.27 6.16
CA LEU A 88 -1.91 5.89 5.75
C LEU A 88 -1.06 4.88 6.53
N ASP A 89 0.23 5.14 6.70
CA ASP A 89 1.15 4.25 7.44
C ASP A 89 0.83 4.18 8.93
N GLU A 90 0.47 5.29 9.56
CA GLU A 90 -0.01 5.36 10.96
C GLU A 90 -1.30 4.55 11.14
N LYS A 91 -2.13 4.47 10.10
CA LYS A 91 -3.33 3.62 10.05
C LYS A 91 -3.02 2.17 9.68
N GLY A 92 -1.75 1.81 9.52
CA GLY A 92 -1.26 0.46 9.26
C GLY A 92 -1.42 0.00 7.81
N HIS A 93 -1.64 0.92 6.88
CA HIS A 93 -1.79 0.59 5.46
C HIS A 93 -0.46 0.19 4.80
N ASN A 94 0.68 0.64 5.33
CA ASN A 94 2.02 0.28 4.85
C ASN A 94 2.20 0.54 3.34
N MET A 95 2.26 1.82 2.98
CA MET A 95 2.32 2.28 1.60
C MET A 95 3.67 1.94 0.96
N ASN A 96 3.63 1.25 -0.18
CA ASN A 96 4.82 0.84 -0.94
C ASN A 96 4.70 1.27 -2.40
N VAL A 97 5.83 1.41 -3.10
CA VAL A 97 5.85 1.76 -4.53
C VAL A 97 5.59 0.51 -5.37
N PHE A 98 4.58 0.56 -6.23
CA PHE A 98 4.22 -0.55 -7.13
C PHE A 98 4.58 -0.29 -8.59
N GLY A 99 4.94 0.95 -8.93
CA GLY A 99 5.40 1.29 -10.26
C GLY A 99 5.37 2.79 -10.53
N GLU A 100 5.66 3.09 -11.79
CA GLU A 100 5.61 4.43 -12.36
C GLU A 100 4.73 4.40 -13.61
N GLU A 101 3.80 5.33 -13.74
CA GLU A 101 2.98 5.50 -14.95
C GLU A 101 2.89 6.98 -15.29
N ASN A 102 3.22 7.35 -16.54
CA ASN A 102 3.14 8.72 -17.05
C ASN A 102 3.93 9.76 -16.21
N GLY A 103 5.09 9.36 -15.67
CA GLY A 103 5.89 10.23 -14.80
C GLY A 103 5.32 10.37 -13.38
N GLU A 104 4.41 9.48 -12.97
CA GLU A 104 3.87 9.44 -11.62
C GLU A 104 4.24 8.13 -10.93
N PHE A 105 4.77 8.23 -9.71
CA PHE A 105 4.93 7.08 -8.82
C PHE A 105 3.58 6.67 -8.23
N ILE A 106 3.35 5.36 -8.17
CA ILE A 106 2.12 4.78 -7.64
C ILE A 106 2.44 4.08 -6.34
N PHE A 107 2.02 4.69 -5.24
CA PHE A 107 2.07 4.10 -3.91
C PHE A 107 0.79 3.31 -3.67
N VAL A 108 0.90 2.08 -3.17
CA VAL A 108 -0.24 1.21 -2.84
C VAL A 108 -0.05 0.58 -1.46
N SER A 109 -1.14 0.42 -0.70
CA SER A 109 -1.08 -0.19 0.62
C SER A 109 -0.72 -1.68 0.56
N ALA A 110 0.30 -2.07 1.30
CA ALA A 110 0.89 -3.40 1.29
C ALA A 110 0.96 -4.00 2.69
N TRP A 111 -0.20 -4.20 3.31
CA TRP A 111 -0.34 -5.01 4.52
C TRP A 111 -0.58 -6.49 4.19
N ARG A 112 0.11 -7.37 4.94
CA ARG A 112 -0.06 -8.84 4.87
C ARG A 112 -1.22 -9.34 5.72
N ASP A 113 -1.39 -8.77 6.91
CA ASP A 113 -2.41 -9.16 7.87
C ASP A 113 -3.31 -7.96 8.14
N TYR A 114 -4.60 -8.10 7.86
CA TYR A 114 -5.61 -7.06 8.07
C TYR A 114 -5.59 -6.49 9.49
N LYS A 115 -5.13 -7.25 10.51
CA LYS A 115 -5.03 -6.79 11.89
C LYS A 115 -4.05 -5.63 12.09
N LYS A 116 -3.16 -5.40 11.12
CA LYS A 116 -2.29 -4.22 11.10
C LYS A 116 -3.05 -2.95 10.76
N VAL A 117 -4.13 -3.06 10.00
CA VAL A 117 -4.97 -1.93 9.65
C VAL A 117 -5.81 -1.52 10.86
N SER A 118 -5.85 -0.22 11.11
CA SER A 118 -6.59 0.38 12.22
C SER A 118 -8.06 -0.12 12.26
N PRO A 119 -8.64 -0.41 13.44
CA PRO A 119 -10.00 -0.95 13.55
C PRO A 119 -11.11 -0.12 12.91
N ASP A 120 -10.96 1.21 12.84
CA ASP A 120 -11.87 2.14 12.17
C ASP A 120 -11.82 2.05 10.63
N HIS A 121 -10.76 1.47 10.07
CA HIS A 121 -10.61 1.19 8.64
C HIS A 121 -10.95 -0.27 8.30
N ARG A 122 -11.60 -0.97 9.23
CA ARG A 122 -12.04 -2.36 9.08
C ARG A 122 -13.54 -2.49 9.34
N ASN A 123 -14.13 -3.61 8.93
CA ASN A 123 -15.58 -3.85 9.03
C ASN A 123 -16.37 -2.72 8.37
N ILE A 124 -16.16 -2.54 7.08
CA ILE A 124 -16.71 -1.43 6.29
C ILE A 124 -17.41 -1.96 5.05
N ALA A 125 -18.43 -1.27 4.60
CA ALA A 125 -19.03 -1.49 3.28
C ALA A 125 -18.14 -0.87 2.19
N TYR A 126 -18.50 -1.11 0.93
CA TYR A 126 -17.76 -0.52 -0.19
C TYR A 126 -17.99 1.01 -0.30
N ASP A 127 -19.24 1.44 -0.42
CA ASP A 127 -19.64 2.85 -0.54
C ASP A 127 -20.85 3.19 0.34
N LEU A 128 -21.33 4.43 0.27
CA LEU A 128 -22.46 4.91 1.09
C LEU A 128 -23.74 4.09 0.87
N GLU A 129 -24.06 3.74 -0.38
CA GLU A 129 -25.24 2.93 -0.68
C GLU A 129 -25.09 1.51 -0.09
N GLY A 130 -23.91 0.91 -0.22
CA GLY A 130 -23.58 -0.36 0.44
C GLY A 130 -23.69 -0.25 1.96
N GLN A 131 -23.23 0.84 2.56
CA GLN A 131 -23.30 1.08 4.00
C GLN A 131 -24.74 1.16 4.50
N GLU A 132 -25.61 1.91 3.80
CA GLU A 132 -27.01 2.01 4.18
C GLU A 132 -27.75 0.69 4.01
N LEU A 133 -27.45 -0.07 2.96
CA LEU A 133 -28.01 -1.40 2.76
C LEU A 133 -27.54 -2.39 3.83
N ALA A 134 -26.27 -2.31 4.25
CA ALA A 134 -25.72 -3.12 5.33
C ALA A 134 -26.51 -2.88 6.63
N LYS A 135 -26.81 -1.61 6.95
CA LYS A 135 -27.63 -1.23 8.11
C LYS A 135 -29.05 -1.78 8.01
N GLN A 136 -29.67 -1.77 6.81
CA GLN A 136 -31.00 -2.36 6.61
C GLN A 136 -31.02 -3.87 6.86
N TYR A 137 -29.92 -4.57 6.55
CA TYR A 137 -29.75 -5.99 6.86
C TYR A 137 -29.29 -6.27 8.30
N GLY A 138 -29.18 -5.24 9.15
CA GLY A 138 -28.80 -5.38 10.57
C GLY A 138 -27.29 -5.46 10.82
N TYR A 139 -26.46 -5.18 9.81
CA TYR A 139 -25.02 -5.02 9.99
C TYR A 139 -24.67 -3.62 10.49
N ASN A 140 -23.53 -3.48 11.18
CA ASN A 140 -23.07 -2.19 11.70
C ASN A 140 -21.63 -1.89 11.22
N PRO A 141 -21.46 -1.49 9.94
CA PRO A 141 -20.15 -1.14 9.41
C PRO A 141 -19.61 0.14 10.04
N HIS A 142 -18.29 0.23 10.21
CA HIS A 142 -17.57 1.42 10.70
C HIS A 142 -17.50 2.58 9.70
N GLY A 143 -18.19 2.45 8.56
CA GLY A 143 -18.15 3.40 7.46
C GLY A 143 -18.15 2.67 6.13
N ASN A 144 -17.62 3.34 5.11
CA ASN A 144 -17.43 2.76 3.79
C ASN A 144 -16.06 3.13 3.20
N ALA A 145 -15.51 2.24 2.36
CA ALA A 145 -14.17 2.38 1.82
C ALA A 145 -13.99 3.64 0.98
N VAL A 146 -14.97 3.99 0.15
CA VAL A 146 -14.93 5.16 -0.75
C VAL A 146 -14.85 6.48 0.03
N ASP A 147 -15.67 6.64 1.07
CA ASP A 147 -15.67 7.88 1.86
C ASP A 147 -14.44 7.98 2.75
N ILE A 148 -14.03 6.87 3.38
CA ILE A 148 -12.83 6.84 4.23
C ILE A 148 -11.60 7.20 3.41
N ILE A 149 -11.38 6.58 2.25
CA ILE A 149 -10.19 6.85 1.43
C ILE A 149 -10.17 8.29 0.90
N LYS A 150 -11.36 8.81 0.52
CA LYS A 150 -11.49 10.18 0.04
C LYS A 150 -11.19 11.19 1.14
N SER A 151 -11.61 10.92 2.38
CA SER A 151 -11.36 11.80 3.53
C SER A 151 -9.86 11.99 3.84
N ILE A 152 -9.03 11.00 3.48
CA ILE A 152 -7.57 11.05 3.66
C ILE A 152 -6.82 11.46 2.37
N GLY A 153 -7.55 11.84 1.33
CA GLY A 153 -7.00 12.36 0.08
C GLY A 153 -6.25 11.31 -0.76
N ALA A 154 -6.70 10.07 -0.73
CA ALA A 154 -6.19 8.96 -1.53
C ALA A 154 -7.33 8.30 -2.34
N ASP A 155 -6.98 7.33 -3.19
CA ASP A 155 -7.92 6.56 -4.00
C ASP A 155 -7.90 5.07 -3.62
N LEU A 156 -8.95 4.33 -4.00
CA LEU A 156 -8.89 2.87 -3.95
C LEU A 156 -7.92 2.34 -5.00
N ALA A 157 -7.16 1.31 -4.65
CA ALA A 157 -6.22 0.69 -5.57
C ALA A 157 -6.94 -0.05 -6.70
N ASP A 158 -6.43 0.09 -7.92
CA ASP A 158 -6.87 -0.73 -9.06
C ASP A 158 -6.58 -2.23 -8.77
N PRO A 159 -7.47 -3.15 -9.17
CA PRO A 159 -7.29 -4.59 -8.92
C PRO A 159 -5.95 -5.17 -9.35
N LYS A 160 -5.35 -4.63 -10.42
CA LYS A 160 -4.02 -5.05 -10.90
C LYS A 160 -2.94 -4.97 -9.82
N PHE A 161 -3.01 -3.99 -8.91
CA PHE A 161 -2.01 -3.83 -7.85
C PHE A 161 -2.19 -4.87 -6.74
N HIS A 162 -3.43 -5.22 -6.40
CA HIS A 162 -3.69 -6.34 -5.48
C HIS A 162 -3.18 -7.66 -6.06
N GLU A 163 -3.41 -7.90 -7.35
CA GLU A 163 -2.90 -9.07 -8.07
C GLU A 163 -1.36 -9.14 -8.09
N GLN A 164 -0.68 -8.00 -8.19
CA GLN A 164 0.78 -7.93 -8.06
C GLN A 164 1.20 -8.27 -6.62
N LEU A 165 0.60 -7.63 -5.61
CA LEU A 165 0.96 -7.85 -4.20
C LEU A 165 0.84 -9.32 -3.79
N ARG A 166 -0.29 -9.95 -4.13
CA ARG A 166 -0.55 -11.34 -3.70
C ARG A 166 0.38 -12.37 -4.34
N ARG A 167 1.04 -12.04 -5.46
CA ARG A 167 2.06 -12.91 -6.07
C ARG A 167 3.34 -12.92 -5.25
N GLU A 168 3.60 -11.83 -4.54
CA GLU A 168 4.81 -11.66 -3.74
C GLU A 168 4.61 -12.09 -2.28
N ILE A 169 3.43 -11.85 -1.72
CA ILE A 169 3.12 -12.21 -0.33
C ILE A 169 1.76 -12.87 -0.19
N ALA A 170 1.67 -13.85 0.72
CA ALA A 170 0.38 -14.41 1.11
C ALA A 170 -0.41 -13.39 1.93
N VAL A 171 -1.49 -12.86 1.36
CA VAL A 171 -2.39 -11.89 1.99
C VAL A 171 -3.36 -12.63 2.92
N ASN A 172 -3.53 -12.12 4.14
CA ASN A 172 -4.48 -12.61 5.12
C ASN A 172 -5.49 -11.51 5.43
N GLY A 173 -6.70 -11.67 4.91
CA GLY A 173 -7.80 -10.72 5.07
C GLY A 173 -8.27 -10.16 3.73
N TRP A 174 -9.38 -9.45 3.82
CA TRP A 174 -10.16 -9.02 2.68
C TRP A 174 -10.03 -7.52 2.44
N ALA A 175 -9.96 -7.09 1.18
CA ALA A 175 -9.78 -5.67 0.87
C ALA A 175 -10.68 -5.20 -0.28
N TRP A 176 -11.46 -4.15 -0.06
CA TRP A 176 -12.12 -3.42 -1.13
C TRP A 176 -11.11 -2.79 -2.10
N LEU A 177 -11.43 -2.89 -3.38
CA LEU A 177 -10.63 -2.40 -4.50
C LEU A 177 -11.47 -1.45 -5.35
N LYS A 178 -10.80 -0.66 -6.18
CA LYS A 178 -11.48 0.27 -7.08
C LYS A 178 -12.41 -0.47 -8.03
N THR A 179 -13.70 -0.17 -7.94
CA THR A 179 -14.75 -0.83 -8.71
C THR A 179 -15.18 -0.01 -9.91
N ASP A 180 -15.32 -0.66 -11.07
CA ASP A 180 -15.85 -0.03 -12.27
C ASP A 180 -17.38 0.18 -12.20
N ALA A 181 -17.89 1.12 -13.00
CA ALA A 181 -19.31 1.46 -12.99
C ALA A 181 -20.24 0.32 -13.45
N ALA A 182 -19.75 -0.63 -14.27
CA ALA A 182 -20.57 -1.75 -14.75
C ALA A 182 -20.77 -2.79 -13.65
N THR A 183 -19.71 -3.10 -12.90
CA THR A 183 -19.74 -3.92 -11.70
C THR A 183 -20.60 -3.24 -10.64
N ARG A 184 -20.42 -1.93 -10.40
CA ARG A 184 -21.19 -1.26 -9.35
C ARG A 184 -22.70 -1.22 -9.61
N LYS A 185 -23.13 -1.18 -10.87
CA LYS A 185 -24.55 -1.24 -11.27
C LYS A 185 -25.25 -2.54 -10.88
N THR A 186 -24.52 -3.63 -10.63
CA THR A 186 -25.13 -4.90 -10.17
C THR A 186 -25.37 -4.93 -8.66
N GLY A 187 -24.94 -3.89 -7.93
CA GLY A 187 -24.91 -3.89 -6.46
C GLY A 187 -23.63 -4.49 -5.88
N ASP A 188 -22.68 -4.88 -6.73
CA ASP A 188 -21.42 -5.51 -6.33
C ASP A 188 -20.25 -4.51 -6.36
N ALA A 189 -19.17 -4.88 -5.69
CA ALA A 189 -17.88 -4.22 -5.72
C ALA A 189 -16.75 -5.23 -5.86
N PHE A 190 -15.62 -4.77 -6.38
CA PHE A 190 -14.40 -5.56 -6.45
C PHE A 190 -13.71 -5.62 -5.10
N ASP A 191 -13.17 -6.78 -4.85
CA ASP A 191 -12.47 -7.07 -3.63
C ASP A 191 -11.33 -8.05 -3.87
N GLY A 192 -10.34 -7.99 -3.00
CA GLY A 192 -9.12 -8.76 -3.09
C GLY A 192 -8.92 -9.64 -1.87
N PHE A 193 -8.58 -10.90 -2.13
CA PHE A 193 -8.14 -11.88 -1.15
C PHE A 193 -6.89 -12.62 -1.67
N ASN A 194 -6.43 -13.65 -0.94
CA ASN A 194 -5.23 -14.40 -1.32
C ASN A 194 -5.40 -15.22 -2.61
N ASP A 195 -6.62 -15.65 -2.92
CA ASP A 195 -6.97 -16.43 -4.11
C ASP A 195 -7.18 -15.55 -5.36
N GLY A 196 -7.37 -14.25 -5.19
CA GLY A 196 -7.41 -13.29 -6.28
C GLY A 196 -8.35 -12.11 -6.02
N THR A 197 -8.74 -11.48 -7.12
CA THR A 197 -9.79 -10.47 -7.17
C THR A 197 -11.11 -11.13 -7.54
N THR A 198 -12.17 -10.86 -6.77
CA THR A 198 -13.53 -11.32 -7.06
C THR A 198 -14.52 -10.14 -6.96
N ARG A 199 -15.82 -10.45 -7.01
CA ARG A 199 -16.91 -9.52 -6.79
C ARG A 199 -17.75 -9.99 -5.61
N HIS A 200 -18.11 -9.07 -4.74
CA HIS A 200 -19.05 -9.28 -3.64
C HIS A 200 -20.05 -8.14 -3.57
N ALA A 201 -21.22 -8.40 -2.99
CA ALA A 201 -22.21 -7.35 -2.77
C ALA A 201 -21.61 -6.21 -1.94
N ALA A 202 -21.80 -4.98 -2.40
CA ALA A 202 -21.16 -3.78 -1.86
C ALA A 202 -21.49 -3.49 -0.38
N TYR A 203 -22.55 -4.13 0.15
CA TYR A 203 -22.97 -4.01 1.53
C TYR A 203 -22.29 -4.97 2.50
N PHE A 204 -21.56 -5.99 2.01
CA PHE A 204 -20.88 -6.92 2.90
C PHE A 204 -19.85 -6.19 3.76
N CYS A 205 -19.78 -6.54 5.03
CA CYS A 205 -18.76 -6.05 5.94
C CYS A 205 -18.40 -7.16 6.92
N TYR A 206 -17.11 -7.44 7.05
CA TYR A 206 -16.60 -8.43 7.99
C TYR A 206 -15.50 -7.82 8.85
N ALA A 207 -15.25 -8.40 10.03
CA ALA A 207 -14.20 -7.91 10.92
C ALA A 207 -12.80 -7.90 10.29
N ASP A 208 -12.59 -8.70 9.24
CA ASP A 208 -11.39 -8.83 8.44
C ASP A 208 -11.42 -8.13 7.07
N SER A 209 -12.49 -7.35 6.78
CA SER A 209 -12.59 -6.52 5.58
C SER A 209 -11.97 -5.14 5.83
N SER A 210 -11.08 -4.71 4.95
CA SER A 210 -10.55 -3.34 4.86
C SER A 210 -10.53 -2.89 3.40
N PHE A 211 -9.57 -2.05 2.98
CA PHE A 211 -9.39 -1.58 1.61
C PHE A 211 -7.92 -1.48 1.23
N ARG A 212 -7.65 -1.50 -0.08
CA ARG A 212 -6.33 -1.12 -0.60
C ARG A 212 -6.34 0.36 -1.00
N ALA A 213 -5.44 1.13 -0.42
CA ALA A 213 -5.24 2.53 -0.74
C ALA A 213 -4.23 2.65 -1.89
N ALA A 214 -4.41 3.66 -2.74
CA ALA A 214 -3.46 4.08 -3.74
C ALA A 214 -3.27 5.59 -3.71
N LEU A 215 -2.03 6.04 -3.89
CA LEU A 215 -1.66 7.45 -4.00
C LEU A 215 -0.75 7.61 -5.22
N ARG A 216 -1.13 8.49 -6.13
CA ARG A 216 -0.29 8.89 -7.27
C ARG A 216 0.48 10.15 -6.94
N VAL A 217 1.76 10.15 -7.26
CA VAL A 217 2.68 11.25 -6.97
C VAL A 217 3.43 11.58 -8.25
N SER A 218 3.12 12.74 -8.83
CA SER A 218 3.81 13.21 -10.02
C SER A 218 5.26 13.57 -9.71
N TRP A 219 6.15 13.27 -10.66
CA TRP A 219 7.50 13.76 -10.68
C TRP A 219 7.51 15.20 -11.25
N LYS A 220 8.15 16.14 -10.55
CA LYS A 220 8.60 17.39 -11.16
C LYS A 220 10.07 17.24 -11.52
N ALA A 221 10.38 17.43 -12.80
CA ALA A 221 11.73 17.61 -13.31
C ALA A 221 12.17 19.07 -13.13
#